data_AF-A0A6M0R7D4-F1
#
_entry.id   AF-A0A6M0R7D4-F1
#
_cell.length_a   1.000
_cell.length_b   1.000
_cell.length_c   1.000
_cell.angle_alpha   90.00
_cell.angle_beta   90.00
_cell.angle_gamma   90.00
#
_symmetry.space_group_name_H-M   'P 1'
#
loop_
_entity.id
_entity.type
_entity.pdbx_description
1 polymer ?
#
loop_
_entity_poly.entity_id
_entity_poly.type
_entity_poly.pdbx_seq_one_letter_code
_entity_poly.pdbx_strand_id
1 'polypeptide(L)'
;MKVNRLDKVNQILGLKEENEVLKFVLREYVSKSITYKDLLQKALELLERYQEKVEGLERRIDMWADETVRIYREKGDLDKALKAVGKEIRIYELNKNKGEM
;
A
#
# COMPACT_ATOMS: atom_id res chain seq x y z
N MET A 1 -16.05 35.41 -53.99
CA MET A 1 -16.38 33.97 -53.80
C MET A 1 -17.45 33.85 -52.71
N LYS A 2 -18.71 33.55 -53.07
CA LYS A 2 -19.74 33.20 -52.07
C LYS A 2 -19.50 31.75 -51.68
N VAL A 3 -18.96 31.49 -50.49
CA VAL A 3 -18.87 30.14 -49.93
C VAL A 3 -20.29 29.55 -49.91
N ASN A 4 -20.47 28.39 -50.54
CA ASN A 4 -21.77 27.75 -50.70
C ASN A 4 -22.34 27.39 -49.32
N ARG A 5 -23.63 27.64 -49.10
CA ARG A 5 -24.29 27.40 -47.82
C ARG A 5 -24.24 25.92 -47.44
N LEU A 6 -24.23 25.05 -48.44
CA LEU A 6 -24.06 23.61 -48.30
C LEU A 6 -22.69 23.24 -47.69
N ASP A 7 -21.61 23.87 -48.16
CA ASP A 7 -20.25 23.58 -47.70
C ASP A 7 -20.07 23.92 -46.21
N LYS A 8 -20.68 25.03 -45.77
CA LYS A 8 -20.70 25.41 -44.34
C LYS A 8 -21.48 24.41 -43.49
N VAL A 9 -22.59 23.89 -43.99
CA VAL A 9 -23.38 22.87 -43.27
C VAL A 9 -22.59 21.58 -43.14
N ASN A 10 -21.94 21.14 -44.22
CA ASN A 10 -21.09 19.94 -44.20
C ASN A 10 -19.89 20.09 -43.25
N GLN A 11 -19.25 21.26 -43.22
CA GLN A 11 -18.18 21.55 -42.24
C GLN A 11 -18.70 21.52 -40.80
N ILE A 12 -19.87 22.09 -40.54
CA ILE A 12 -20.48 22.06 -39.19
C ILE A 12 -20.81 20.63 -38.76
N LEU A 13 -21.28 19.79 -39.68
CA LEU A 13 -21.58 18.38 -39.40
C LEU A 13 -20.30 17.60 -39.10
N GLY A 14 -19.26 17.75 -39.92
CA GLY A 14 -17.96 17.13 -39.68
C GLY A 14 -17.34 17.55 -38.34
N LEU A 15 -17.38 18.85 -38.03
CA LEU A 15 -16.92 19.35 -36.73
C LEU A 15 -17.73 18.80 -35.54
N LYS A 16 -19.02 18.53 -35.72
CA LYS A 16 -19.85 17.90 -34.67
C LYS A 16 -19.45 16.45 -34.45
N GLU A 17 -19.21 15.70 -35.52
CA GLU A 17 -18.77 14.30 -35.44
C GLU A 17 -17.39 14.19 -34.79
N GLU A 18 -16.43 15.03 -35.20
CA GLU A 18 -15.10 15.09 -34.58
C GLU A 18 -15.18 15.44 -33.08
N ASN A 19 -16.05 16.38 -32.71
CA ASN A 19 -16.22 16.77 -31.31
C ASN A 19 -16.82 15.65 -30.45
N GLU A 20 -17.73 14.84 -30.99
CA GLU A 20 -18.27 13.67 -30.28
C GLU A 20 -17.20 12.58 -30.08
N VAL A 21 -16.36 12.32 -31.09
CA VAL A 21 -15.22 11.40 -30.95
C VAL A 21 -14.24 11.90 -29.87
N LEU A 22 -13.90 13.19 -29.90
CA LEU A 22 -13.00 13.79 -28.91
C LEU A 22 -13.57 13.70 -27.49
N LYS A 23 -14.85 14.00 -27.28
CA LYS A 23 -15.51 13.85 -25.98
C LYS A 23 -15.51 12.40 -25.48
N PHE A 24 -15.65 11.43 -26.37
CA PHE A 24 -15.60 10.02 -26.01
C PHE A 24 -14.19 9.64 -25.55
N VAL A 25 -13.16 9.95 -26.34
CA VAL A 25 -11.76 9.66 -26.00
C VAL A 25 -11.35 10.35 -24.70
N LEU A 26 -11.76 11.60 -24.51
CA LEU A 26 -11.47 12.36 -23.29
C LEU A 26 -12.11 11.69 -22.06
N ARG A 27 -13.38 11.25 -22.16
CA ARG A 27 -14.07 10.54 -21.08
C ARG A 27 -13.36 9.23 -20.74
N GLU A 28 -13.03 8.42 -21.74
CA GLU A 28 -12.26 7.17 -21.58
C GLU A 28 -10.92 7.42 -20.85
N TYR A 29 -10.17 8.45 -21.25
CA TYR A 29 -8.88 8.78 -20.66
C TYR A 29 -9.01 9.26 -19.22
N VAL A 30 -9.97 10.14 -18.93
CA VAL A 30 -10.26 10.62 -17.58
C VAL A 30 -10.69 9.46 -16.68
N SER A 31 -11.57 8.58 -17.15
CA SER A 31 -11.99 7.39 -16.40
C SER A 31 -10.82 6.48 -16.05
N LYS A 32 -9.94 6.17 -17.01
CA LYS A 32 -8.73 5.37 -16.77
C LYS A 32 -7.82 6.04 -15.74
N SER A 33 -7.58 7.35 -15.87
CA SER A 33 -6.76 8.10 -14.93
C SER A 33 -7.32 8.07 -13.50
N ILE A 34 -8.64 8.14 -13.33
CA ILE A 34 -9.30 8.01 -12.02
C ILE A 34 -9.07 6.61 -11.46
N THR A 35 -9.29 5.56 -12.25
CA THR A 35 -9.08 4.17 -11.82
C THR A 35 -7.63 3.89 -11.43
N TYR A 36 -6.66 4.42 -12.19
CA TYR A 36 -5.24 4.29 -11.84
C TYR A 36 -4.89 5.00 -10.53
N LYS A 37 -5.47 6.18 -10.28
CA LYS A 37 -5.28 6.90 -9.03
C LYS A 37 -5.80 6.09 -7.85
N ASP A 38 -6.98 5.50 -7.97
CA ASP A 38 -7.57 4.67 -6.90
C ASP A 38 -6.74 3.41 -6.62
N LEU A 39 -6.19 2.78 -7.67
CA LEU A 39 -5.30 1.63 -7.53
C LEU A 39 -3.98 2.00 -6.85
N LEU A 40 -3.39 3.14 -7.24
CA LEU A 40 -2.15 3.65 -6.63
C LEU A 40 -2.37 3.98 -5.15
N GLN A 41 -3.50 4.60 -4.80
CA GLN A 41 -3.85 4.89 -3.42
C GLN A 41 -3.93 3.62 -2.57
N LYS A 42 -4.61 2.57 -3.06
CA LYS A 42 -4.67 1.27 -2.38
C LYS A 42 -3.30 0.62 -2.24
N ALA A 43 -2.45 0.74 -3.26
CA ALA A 43 -1.09 0.22 -3.20
C ALA A 43 -0.25 0.94 -2.13
N LEU A 44 -0.38 2.27 -2.01
CA LEU A 44 0.28 3.05 -0.96
C LEU A 44 -0.21 2.66 0.44
N GLU A 45 -1.52 2.56 0.65
CA GLU A 45 -2.09 2.11 1.94
C GLU A 45 -1.61 0.71 2.34
N LEU A 46 -1.47 -0.20 1.36
CA LEU A 46 -0.90 -1.52 1.61
C LEU A 46 0.57 -1.43 1.99
N LEU A 47 1.37 -0.63 1.28
CA LEU A 47 2.79 -0.43 1.58
C LEU A 47 3.00 0.16 2.97
N GLU A 48 2.20 1.16 3.38
CA GLU A 48 2.24 1.74 4.72
C GLU A 48 1.96 0.69 5.80
N ARG A 49 0.91 -0.13 5.64
CA ARG A 49 0.61 -1.22 6.58
C ARG A 49 1.73 -2.25 6.68
N TYR A 50 2.37 -2.57 5.56
CA TYR A 50 3.53 -3.47 5.57
C TYR A 50 4.72 -2.83 6.29
N GLN A 51 4.98 -1.54 6.07
CA GLN A 51 6.03 -0.82 6.76
C GLN A 51 5.81 -0.78 8.28
N GLU A 52 4.59 -0.44 8.73
CA GLU A 52 4.24 -0.48 10.16
C GLU A 52 4.46 -1.87 10.77
N LYS A 53 4.12 -2.93 10.03
CA LYS A 53 4.34 -4.31 10.47
C LYS A 53 5.81 -4.66 10.57
N VAL A 54 6.63 -4.21 9.62
CA VAL A 54 8.10 -4.41 9.65
C VAL A 54 8.72 -3.67 10.81
N GLU A 55 8.40 -2.38 10.99
CA GLU A 55 8.90 -1.58 12.13
C GLU A 55 8.49 -2.20 13.48
N GLY A 56 7.26 -2.73 13.57
CA GLY A 56 6.79 -3.46 14.74
C GLY A 56 7.57 -4.76 15.00
N LEU A 57 8.00 -5.45 13.95
CA LEU A 57 8.86 -6.65 14.07
C LEU A 57 10.29 -6.29 14.48
N GLU A 58 10.87 -5.24 13.90
CA GLU A 58 12.21 -4.74 14.24
C GLU A 58 12.29 -4.37 15.71
N ARG A 59 11.36 -3.57 16.22
CA ARG A 59 11.30 -3.20 17.65
C ARG A 59 11.23 -4.43 18.56
N ARG A 60 10.52 -5.48 18.15
CA ARG A 60 10.42 -6.73 18.93
C ARG A 60 11.73 -7.50 18.94
N ILE A 61 12.43 -7.55 17.81
CA ILE A 61 13.75 -8.18 17.71
C ILE A 61 14.73 -7.46 18.65
N ASP A 62 14.73 -6.12 18.64
CA ASP A 62 15.60 -5.32 19.51
C ASP A 62 15.32 -5.61 21.00
N MET A 63 14.04 -5.61 21.40
CA MET A 63 13.66 -5.97 22.77
C MET A 63 14.12 -7.38 23.17
N TRP A 64 14.00 -8.35 22.27
CA TRP A 64 14.43 -9.73 22.54
C TRP A 64 15.95 -9.87 22.57
N ALA A 65 16.68 -9.09 21.77
CA ALA A 65 18.13 -9.02 21.82
C ALA A 65 18.59 -8.44 23.16
N ASP A 66 17.99 -7.33 23.60
CA ASP A 66 18.28 -6.71 24.90
C ASP A 66 18.00 -7.67 26.06
N GLU A 67 16.87 -8.38 26.02
CA GLU A 67 16.50 -9.37 27.03
C GLU A 67 17.47 -10.56 27.05
N THR A 68 17.89 -11.03 25.87
CA THR A 68 18.88 -12.11 25.77
C THR A 68 20.21 -11.67 26.38
N VAL A 69 20.65 -10.44 26.12
CA VAL A 69 21.87 -9.86 26.70
C VAL A 69 21.75 -9.73 28.22
N ARG A 70 20.59 -9.29 28.73
CA ARG A 70 20.31 -9.20 30.17
C ARG A 70 20.42 -10.57 30.86
N ILE A 71 19.67 -11.56 30.38
CA ILE A 71 19.69 -12.91 30.97
C ILE A 71 21.09 -13.55 30.84
N TYR A 72 21.80 -13.29 29.75
CA TYR A 72 23.18 -13.76 29.58
C TYR A 72 24.11 -13.15 30.63
N ARG A 73 24.02 -11.84 30.90
CA ARG A 73 24.80 -11.18 31.95
C ARG A 73 24.55 -11.77 33.34
N GLU A 74 23.32 -12.20 33.63
CA GLU A 74 22.97 -12.81 34.91
C GLU A 74 23.42 -14.27 35.03
N LYS A 75 23.31 -15.06 33.96
CA LYS A 75 23.54 -16.51 34.00
C LYS A 75 24.91 -16.95 33.49
N GLY A 76 25.62 -16.09 32.76
CA GLY A 76 26.90 -16.38 32.11
C GLY A 76 26.85 -17.45 31.02
N ASP A 77 25.65 -17.89 30.62
CA ASP A 77 25.41 -19.03 29.73
C ASP A 77 24.43 -18.62 28.63
N LEU A 78 24.94 -18.49 27.40
CA LEU A 78 24.22 -17.95 26.25
C LEU A 78 23.10 -18.89 25.80
N ASP A 79 23.33 -20.20 25.86
CA ASP A 79 22.34 -21.21 25.47
C ASP A 79 21.15 -21.20 26.43
N LYS A 80 21.40 -21.00 27.73
CA LYS A 80 20.32 -20.83 28.71
C LYS A 80 19.57 -19.53 28.52
N ALA A 81 20.25 -18.44 28.17
CA ALA A 81 19.63 -17.14 27.89
C ALA A 81 18.70 -17.24 26.67
N LEU A 82 19.20 -17.76 25.54
CA LEU A 82 18.41 -17.95 24.32
C LEU A 82 17.18 -18.86 24.55
N LYS A 83 17.33 -19.95 25.32
CA LYS A 83 16.19 -20.82 25.68
C LYS A 83 15.16 -20.13 26.57
N ALA A 84 15.59 -19.25 27.48
CA ALA A 84 14.68 -18.52 28.36
C ALA A 84 13.87 -17.49 27.56
N VAL A 85 14.54 -16.65 26.75
CA VAL A 85 13.88 -15.68 25.87
C VAL A 85 12.95 -16.38 24.89
N GLY A 86 13.38 -17.48 24.26
CA GLY A 86 12.53 -18.24 23.34
C GLY A 86 11.23 -18.79 23.97
N LYS A 87 11.23 -19.12 25.27
CA LYS A 87 10.01 -19.51 26.00
C LYS A 87 9.10 -18.30 26.24
N GLU A 88 9.68 -17.17 26.63
CA GLU A 88 8.95 -15.93 26.91
C GLU A 88 8.28 -15.37 25.64
N ILE A 89 8.98 -15.41 24.50
CA ILE A 89 8.42 -15.12 23.16
C ILE A 89 7.19 -15.97 22.87
N ARG A 90 7.29 -17.27 23.12
CA ARG A 90 6.20 -18.22 22.85
C ARG A 90 4.99 -17.94 23.73
N ILE A 91 5.20 -17.60 25.00
CA ILE A 91 4.12 -17.24 25.94
C ILE A 91 3.44 -15.94 25.51
N TYR A 92 4.23 -14.91 25.20
CA TYR A 92 3.72 -13.61 24.73
C TYR A 92 2.83 -13.76 23.47
N GLU A 93 3.30 -14.52 22.47
CA GLU A 93 2.52 -14.78 21.26
C GLU A 93 1.24 -15.60 21.51
N LEU A 94 1.29 -16.57 22.44
CA LEU A 94 0.12 -17.34 22.83
C LEU A 94 -0.94 -16.47 23.53
N ASN A 95 -0.52 -15.57 24.42
CA ASN A 95 -1.43 -14.69 25.16
C ASN A 95 -2.04 -13.61 24.26
N LYS A 96 -1.27 -13.09 23.30
CA LYS A 96 -1.74 -12.11 22.31
C LYS A 96 -2.89 -12.69 21.46
N ASN A 97 -2.76 -13.94 21.01
CA ASN A 97 -3.79 -14.60 20.21
C ASN A 97 -5.05 -14.98 20.99
N LYS A 98 -4.99 -14.98 22.32
CA LYS A 98 -6.15 -15.22 23.20
C LYS A 98 -6.88 -13.94 23.63
N GLY A 99 -6.36 -12.76 23.29
CA GLY A 99 -6.92 -11.47 23.73
C GLY A 99 -6.75 -11.23 25.24
N GLU A 100 -5.80 -11.91 25.89
CA GLU A 100 -5.55 -11.82 27.34
C GLU A 100 -4.52 -10.73 27.71
N MET A 101 -4.21 -9.82 26.79
CA MET A 101 -3.33 -8.65 27.01
C MET A 101 -3.98 -7.37 26.53
#